data_AF-A0A4Q4BP16-F1
#
_entry.id   AF-A0A4Q4BP16-F1
#
_cell.length_a   1.000
_cell.length_b   1.000
_cell.length_c   1.000
_cell.angle_alpha   90.00
_cell.angle_beta   90.00
_cell.angle_gamma   90.00
#
_symmetry.space_group_name_H-M   'P 1'
#
loop_
_entity.id
_entity.type
_entity.pdbx_description
1 polymer ?
#
loop_
_entity_poly.entity_id
_entity_poly.type
_entity_poly.pdbx_seq_one_letter_code
_entity_poly.pdbx_strand_id
1 'polypeptide(L)' 'MTIRPILTAPDPRLQAISTDVEAVTDEIRALVADMADSMYEAQGIGLAAIQI' A
#
# COMPACT_ATOMS: atom_id res chain seq x y z
N MET A 1 9.92 -7.26 -6.95
CA MET A 1 9.04 -6.21 -6.37
C MET A 1 8.19 -5.70 -7.51
N THR A 2 6.92 -5.45 -7.22
CA THR A 2 5.86 -5.35 -8.22
C THR A 2 5.10 -4.04 -8.00
N ILE A 3 4.89 -3.27 -9.08
CA ILE A 3 4.03 -2.09 -9.05
C ILE A 3 2.58 -2.54 -8.89
N ARG A 4 1.92 -2.05 -7.84
CA ARG A 4 0.52 -2.32 -7.52
C ARG A 4 -0.36 -1.14 -7.95
N PRO A 5 -1.57 -1.40 -8.44
CA PRO A 5 -2.49 -0.33 -8.85
C PRO A 5 -2.95 0.48 -7.64
N ILE A 6 -2.86 1.81 -7.73
CA ILE A 6 -3.29 2.72 -6.66
C ILE A 6 -4.78 3.04 -6.83
N LEU A 7 -5.55 2.84 -5.77
CA LEU A 7 -6.96 3.21 -5.70
C LEU A 7 -7.12 4.73 -5.65
N THR A 8 -8.10 5.24 -6.40
CA THR A 8 -8.48 6.66 -6.42
C THR A 8 -9.89 6.85 -5.90
N ALA A 9 -10.16 7.99 -5.26
CA ALA A 9 -11.52 8.34 -4.85
C ALA A 9 -12.48 8.33 -6.05
N PRO A 10 -13.74 7.88 -5.89
CA PRO A 10 -14.42 7.61 -4.62
C PRO A 10 -14.47 6.12 -4.19
N ASP A 11 -13.41 5.33 -4.39
CA ASP A 11 -13.42 3.90 -4.00
C ASP A 11 -13.75 3.72 -2.50
N PRO A 12 -14.80 2.96 -2.14
CA PRO A 12 -15.25 2.82 -0.75
C PRO A 12 -14.23 2.13 0.16
N ARG A 13 -13.29 1.36 -0.40
CA ARG A 13 -12.22 0.74 0.38
C ARG A 13 -11.32 1.77 1.05
N LEU A 14 -11.15 2.94 0.44
CA LEU A 14 -10.36 4.04 1.00
C LEU A 14 -10.98 4.65 2.29
N GLN A 15 -12.20 4.26 2.66
CA GLN A 15 -12.88 4.68 3.89
C GLN A 15 -12.85 3.61 4.99
N ALA A 16 -12.33 2.41 4.71
CA ALA A 16 -12.26 1.34 5.69
C ALA A 16 -11.18 1.62 6.75
N ILE A 17 -11.41 1.13 7.97
CA ILE A 17 -10.40 1.17 9.04
C ILE A 17 -9.44 -0.01 8.81
N SER A 18 -8.15 0.28 8.71
CA SER A 18 -7.12 -0.77 8.59
C SER A 18 -6.97 -1.54 9.91
N THR A 19 -6.58 -2.80 9.82
CA THR A 19 -6.30 -3.63 11.00
C THR A 19 -4.85 -3.47 11.46
N ASP A 20 -4.60 -3.76 12.73
CA ASP A 20 -3.25 -3.76 13.27
C ASP A 20 -2.38 -4.86 12.63
N VAL A 21 -1.09 -4.56 12.45
CA VAL A 21 -0.10 -5.56 12.00
C VAL A 21 0.48 -6.25 13.23
N GLU A 22 0.05 -7.49 13.49
CA GLU A 22 0.48 -8.24 14.68
C GLU A 22 1.96 -8.67 14.63
N ALA A 23 2.49 -8.94 13.43
CA ALA A 23 3.89 -9.34 13.23
C ALA A 23 4.43 -8.88 11.87
N VAL A 24 5.71 -8.47 11.84
CA VAL A 24 6.41 -8.08 10.60
C VAL A 24 7.08 -9.31 9.99
N THR A 25 6.29 -10.09 9.26
CA THR A 25 6.74 -11.27 8.51
C THR A 25 7.43 -10.87 7.20
N ASP A 26 8.03 -11.85 6.52
CA ASP A 26 8.63 -11.62 5.20
C ASP A 26 7.59 -11.18 4.15
N GLU A 27 6.35 -11.63 4.28
CA GLU A 27 5.23 -11.17 3.44
C GLU A 27 4.94 -9.68 3.64
N ILE A 28 4.92 -9.22 4.90
CA ILE A 28 4.74 -7.79 5.20
C ILE A 28 5.93 -6.97 4.67
N ARG A 29 7.16 -7.49 4.77
CA ARG A 29 8.34 -6.83 4.18
C ARG A 29 8.23 -6.75 2.67
N ALA A 30 7.75 -7.81 2.01
CA ALA A 30 7.52 -7.82 0.57
C ALA A 30 6.42 -6.82 0.16
N LEU A 31 5.34 -6.69 0.95
CA LEU A 31 4.30 -5.69 0.73
C LEU A 31 4.85 -4.26 0.85
N VAL A 32 5.64 -3.95 1.88
CA VAL A 32 6.28 -2.64 2.06
C VAL A 32 7.21 -2.31 0.89
N ALA A 33 7.93 -3.31 0.41
CA ALA A 33 8.75 -3.21 -0.79
C ALA A 33 7.89 -2.82 -2.02
N ASP A 34 6.82 -3.56 -2.31
CA ASP A 34 5.90 -3.23 -3.42
C ASP A 34 5.26 -1.85 -3.26
N MET A 35 4.94 -1.43 -2.03
CA MET A 35 4.41 -0.11 -1.70
C MET A 35 5.41 1.01 -2.06
N ALA A 36 6.69 0.84 -1.72
CA ALA A 36 7.72 1.82 -2.05
C ALA A 36 7.87 1.97 -3.57
N ASP A 37 7.95 0.87 -4.30
CA ASP A 37 8.06 0.90 -5.76
C ASP A 37 6.85 1.57 -6.41
N SER A 38 5.63 1.23 -5.97
CA SER A 38 4.39 1.83 -6.46
C SER A 38 4.30 3.33 -6.17
N MET A 39 4.78 3.77 -5.00
CA MET A 39 4.84 5.17 -4.62
C MET A 39 5.82 5.95 -5.51
N TYR A 40 7.02 5.43 -5.75
CA TYR A 40 8.02 6.09 -6.59
C TYR A 40 7.58 6.17 -8.06
N GLU A 41 6.99 5.11 -8.60
CA GLU A 41 6.42 5.12 -9.95
C GLU A 41 5.33 6.18 -10.09
N ALA A 42 4.46 6.31 -9.08
CA ALA A 42 3.42 7.34 -9.04
C ALA A 42 3.96 8.75 -8.72
N GLN A 43 5.28 8.92 -8.60
CA GLN A 43 5.95 10.17 -8.21
C GLN A 43 5.41 10.75 -6.88
N GLY A 44 4.97 9.88 -5.98
CA GLY A 44 4.45 10.21 -4.66
C GLY A 44 5.53 10.33 -3.59
N ILE A 45 5.15 10.87 -2.43
CA ILE A 45 6.02 11.01 -1.25
C ILE A 45 5.55 10.21 -0.03
N GLY A 46 4.41 9.51 -0.15
CA GLY A 46 3.86 8.62 0.86
C GLY A 46 2.78 7.72 0.26
N LEU A 47 2.67 6.50 0.76
CA LEU A 47 1.65 5.52 0.37
C LEU A 47 1.24 4.68 1.58
N ALA A 48 -0.07 4.56 1.82
CA ALA A 48 -0.65 3.70 2.84
C ALA A 48 -1.16 2.39 2.22
N ALA A 49 -1.12 1.29 2.99
CA ALA A 49 -1.48 -0.05 2.48
C ALA A 49 -2.92 -0.12 1.92
N ILE A 50 -3.86 0.65 2.48
CA ILE A 50 -5.26 0.70 2.01
C ILE A 50 -5.42 1.24 0.59
N GLN A 51 -4.39 1.90 0.04
CA GLN A 51 -4.42 2.48 -1.28
C GLN A 51 -4.10 1.47 -2.39
N ILE A 52 -3.76 0.22 -2.08
CA ILE A 52 -3.35 -0.82 -3.04
C ILE A 52 -3.97 -2.19 -2.76
#